data_AF-A0A7Z9FXD8-F1
#
_entry.id   AF-A0A7Z9FXD8-F1
#
_cell.length_a   1.000
_cell.length_b   1.000
_cell.length_c   1.000
_cell.angle_alpha   90.00
_cell.angle_beta   90.00
_cell.angle_gamma   90.00
#
_symmetry.space_group_name_H-M   'P 1'
#
loop_
_entity.id
_entity.type
_entity.pdbx_description
1 polymer ?
#
loop_
_entity_poly.entity_id
_entity_poly.type
_entity_poly.pdbx_seq_one_letter_code
_entity_poly.pdbx_strand_id
1 'polypeptide(L)'
;MPREITIVKNQFKSSGPQPNELQVAEKGLWYIDQVDLKVYKLGWVTGEIPFEDQTDTEHSSGITLRGRHLWIASSCELKLAKPGLEAGETIGKYDSPGAEVTASREGIEGAQVTRLYRLEWIDRMLYVVASPLQIVHIIDLEIWKEAHQFRTPGFLNHGLA
;
A
#
# COMPACT_ATOMS: atom_id res chain seq x y z
N MET A 1 -6.57 38.91 -10.38
CA MET A 1 -5.31 38.23 -9.99
C MET A 1 -4.86 37.39 -11.18
N PRO A 2 -3.57 37.39 -11.56
CA PRO A 2 -3.09 36.48 -12.61
C PRO A 2 -3.26 35.05 -12.11
N ARG A 3 -3.77 34.15 -12.96
CA ARG A 3 -3.75 32.71 -12.68
C ARG A 3 -2.29 32.28 -12.69
N GLU A 4 -1.77 31.80 -11.56
CA GLU A 4 -0.54 31.00 -11.57
C GLU A 4 -0.80 29.76 -12.43
N ILE A 5 -0.02 29.61 -13.50
CA ILE A 5 -0.06 28.43 -14.36
C ILE A 5 0.98 27.48 -13.80
N THR A 6 0.54 26.40 -13.14
CA THR A 6 1.43 25.32 -12.71
C THR A 6 1.95 24.59 -13.95
N ILE A 7 3.27 24.61 -14.15
CA ILE A 7 3.92 23.82 -15.19
C ILE A 7 4.28 22.46 -14.60
N VAL A 8 3.62 21.41 -15.09
CA VAL A 8 3.96 20.03 -14.76
C VAL A 8 5.15 19.61 -15.63
N LYS A 9 6.23 19.13 -15.00
CA LYS A 9 7.36 18.51 -15.69
C LYS A 9 7.42 17.04 -15.29
N ASN A 10 7.45 16.15 -16.28
CA ASN A 10 7.73 14.75 -16.04
C ASN A 10 9.12 14.63 -15.42
N GLN A 11 9.23 13.99 -14.27
CA GLN A 11 10.50 13.83 -13.58
C GLN A 11 11.19 12.55 -14.02
N PHE A 12 10.57 11.40 -13.76
CA PHE A 12 11.11 10.07 -14.07
C PHE A 12 10.01 9.17 -14.64
N LYS A 13 10.43 8.19 -15.44
CA LYS A 13 9.54 7.14 -15.93
C LYS A 13 9.69 5.93 -15.01
N SER A 14 8.58 5.35 -14.58
CA SER A 14 8.59 4.07 -13.86
C SER A 14 9.24 2.99 -14.72
N SER A 15 10.06 2.15 -14.08
CA SER A 15 10.59 0.93 -14.71
C SER A 15 9.51 -0.14 -14.90
N GLY A 16 8.53 -0.19 -14.00
CA GLY A 16 7.41 -1.11 -14.08
C GLY A 16 6.27 -0.59 -14.97
N PRO A 17 5.47 -1.48 -15.56
CA PRO A 17 4.43 -1.15 -16.53
C PRO A 17 3.19 -0.47 -15.92
N GLN A 18 2.91 -0.65 -14.63
CA GLN A 18 1.75 -0.11 -13.93
C GLN A 18 2.08 0.23 -12.45
N PRO A 19 2.92 1.26 -12.22
CA PRO A 19 3.27 1.69 -10.86
C PRO A 19 2.01 2.05 -10.08
N ASN A 20 1.99 1.72 -8.80
CA ASN A 20 0.87 2.00 -7.91
C ASN A 20 1.30 2.97 -6.79
N GLU A 21 1.28 2.55 -5.53
CA GLU A 21 1.63 3.44 -4.42
C GLU A 21 3.14 3.71 -4.32
N LEU A 22 3.45 4.87 -3.73
CA LEU A 22 4.79 5.40 -3.49
C LEU A 22 4.96 5.69 -2.00
N GLN A 23 6.09 5.30 -1.41
CA GLN A 23 6.47 5.64 -0.04
C GLN A 23 7.77 6.45 -0.04
N VAL A 24 7.72 7.63 0.55
CA VAL A 24 8.90 8.47 0.80
C VAL A 24 9.76 7.84 1.89
N ALA A 25 11.08 7.77 1.67
CA ALA A 25 12.06 7.37 2.67
C ALA A 25 13.33 8.22 2.61
N GLU A 26 14.14 8.18 3.67
CA GLU A 26 15.37 8.99 3.79
C GLU A 26 16.29 8.86 2.57
N LYS A 27 16.46 7.65 2.04
CA LYS A 27 17.43 7.33 0.97
C LYS A 27 16.79 7.03 -0.39
N GLY A 28 15.57 7.50 -0.64
CA GLY A 28 14.90 7.36 -1.93
C GLY A 28 13.39 7.23 -1.80
N LEU A 29 12.73 7.11 -2.95
CA LEU A 29 11.31 6.86 -3.06
C LEU A 29 11.10 5.37 -3.35
N TRP A 30 10.32 4.69 -2.54
CA TRP A 30 9.95 3.30 -2.79
C TRP A 30 8.61 3.23 -3.49
N TYR A 31 8.44 2.28 -4.38
CA TYR A 31 7.15 2.06 -5.03
C TYR A 31 6.96 0.62 -5.43
N ILE A 32 5.69 0.27 -5.63
CA ILE A 32 5.27 -1.05 -6.09
C ILE A 32 4.65 -0.94 -7.47
N ASP A 33 4.74 -2.02 -8.22
CA ASP A 33 4.04 -2.18 -9.48
C ASP A 33 3.04 -3.31 -9.39
N GLN A 34 1.82 -3.08 -9.88
CA GLN A 34 0.72 -4.03 -9.70
C GLN A 34 0.63 -5.09 -10.80
N VAL A 35 1.51 -5.05 -11.80
CA VAL A 35 1.51 -5.97 -12.95
C VAL A 35 2.78 -6.81 -12.98
N ASP A 36 3.97 -6.21 -12.86
CA ASP A 36 5.20 -7.00 -12.74
C ASP A 36 5.47 -7.49 -11.30
N LEU A 37 4.69 -6.97 -10.34
CA LEU A 37 4.70 -7.36 -8.93
C LEU A 37 6.05 -7.12 -8.25
N LYS A 38 6.85 -6.18 -8.78
CA LYS A 38 8.11 -5.77 -8.16
C LYS A 38 7.90 -4.63 -7.19
N VAL A 39 8.82 -4.57 -6.24
CA VAL A 39 9.13 -3.36 -5.50
C VAL A 39 10.37 -2.71 -6.10
N TYR A 40 10.34 -1.39 -6.18
CA TYR A 40 11.41 -0.56 -6.67
C TYR A 40 11.80 0.48 -5.63
N LYS A 41 13.09 0.84 -5.62
CA LYS A 41 13.58 2.03 -4.94
C LYS A 41 14.19 2.95 -5.97
N LEU A 42 13.69 4.18 -6.03
CA LEU A 42 14.08 5.25 -6.93
C LEU A 42 14.96 6.26 -6.21
N GLY A 43 16.06 6.68 -6.83
CA GLY A 43 16.90 7.77 -6.37
C GLY A 43 16.23 9.14 -6.58
N TRP A 44 16.23 9.99 -5.55
CA TRP A 44 15.55 11.30 -5.55
C TRP A 44 15.91 12.22 -6.71
N VAL A 45 17.18 12.21 -7.09
CA VAL A 45 17.76 13.21 -8.00
C VAL A 45 17.84 12.69 -9.42
N THR A 46 18.28 11.44 -9.59
CA THR A 46 18.59 10.86 -10.90
C THR A 46 17.45 10.04 -11.48
N GLY A 47 16.54 9.55 -10.63
CA GLY A 47 15.56 8.54 -11.04
C GLY A 47 16.19 7.17 -11.33
N GLU A 48 17.44 6.96 -10.92
CA GLU A 48 18.07 5.64 -10.99
C GLU A 48 17.37 4.67 -10.03
N ILE A 49 17.44 3.39 -10.35
CA ILE A 49 16.86 2.31 -9.56
C ILE A 49 18.00 1.55 -8.85
N PRO A 50 18.48 2.01 -7.69
CA PRO A 50 19.53 1.31 -6.94
C PRO A 50 19.06 -0.03 -6.37
N PHE A 51 17.75 -0.29 -6.32
CA PHE A 51 17.20 -1.54 -5.84
C PHE A 51 15.87 -1.83 -6.54
N GLU A 52 15.72 -3.08 -6.96
CA GLU A 52 14.44 -3.68 -7.33
C GLU A 52 14.43 -5.12 -6.84
N ASP A 53 13.25 -5.63 -6.52
CA ASP A 53 13.09 -7.03 -6.17
C ASP A 53 11.70 -7.54 -6.51
N GLN A 54 11.60 -8.85 -6.74
CA GLN A 54 10.34 -9.51 -7.01
C GLN A 54 9.58 -9.73 -5.70
N THR A 55 8.29 -9.42 -5.69
CA THR A 55 7.41 -9.79 -4.58
C THR A 55 6.58 -11.02 -4.95
N ASP A 56 6.08 -11.71 -3.93
CA ASP A 56 5.09 -12.78 -4.06
C ASP A 56 3.65 -12.28 -3.84
N THR A 57 3.44 -10.96 -3.95
CA THR A 57 2.11 -10.35 -3.81
C THR A 57 1.33 -10.40 -5.11
N GLU A 58 0.00 -10.45 -5.05
CA GLU A 58 -0.86 -10.32 -6.23
C GLU A 58 -1.50 -8.94 -6.27
N HIS A 59 -1.32 -8.19 -7.37
CA HIS A 59 -1.87 -6.83 -7.52
C HIS A 59 -1.59 -5.94 -6.31
N SER A 60 -0.31 -5.65 -6.08
CA SER A 60 0.16 -4.77 -5.00
C SER A 60 -0.57 -3.43 -5.08
N SER A 61 -1.21 -3.06 -3.98
CA SER A 61 -2.04 -1.85 -3.89
C SER A 61 -1.42 -0.79 -3.02
N GLY A 62 -0.77 -1.17 -1.92
CA GLY A 62 -0.14 -0.18 -1.06
C GLY A 62 1.20 -0.57 -0.47
N ILE A 63 1.96 0.43 -0.01
CA ILE A 63 3.34 0.26 0.46
C ILE A 63 3.65 1.21 1.62
N THR A 64 4.30 0.71 2.67
CA THR A 64 4.91 1.58 3.70
C THR A 64 6.19 0.99 4.26
N LEU A 65 6.96 1.81 4.97
CA LEU A 65 8.27 1.48 5.53
C LEU A 65 8.33 1.73 7.03
N ARG A 66 8.77 0.72 7.78
CA ARG A 66 9.10 0.84 9.20
C ARG A 66 10.52 0.36 9.44
N GLY A 67 11.44 1.30 9.67
CA GLY A 67 12.84 1.00 9.93
C GLY A 67 13.45 0.20 8.79
N ARG A 68 13.72 -1.09 9.03
CA ARG A 68 14.26 -2.04 8.06
C ARG A 68 13.21 -3.00 7.49
N HIS A 69 11.92 -2.66 7.56
CA HIS A 69 10.86 -3.54 7.07
C HIS A 69 9.96 -2.82 6.09
N LEU A 70 9.73 -3.48 4.98
CA LEU A 70 8.73 -3.11 4.00
C LEU A 70 7.42 -3.81 4.32
N TRP A 71 6.32 -3.12 4.07
CA TRP A 71 4.97 -3.68 4.16
C TRP A 71 4.24 -3.38 2.86
N ILE A 72 3.61 -4.39 2.27
CA ILE A 72 2.90 -4.27 1.01
C ILE A 72 1.48 -4.82 1.18
N ALA A 73 0.48 -4.04 0.81
CA ALA A 73 -0.89 -4.51 0.70
C ALA A 73 -1.09 -5.21 -0.66
N SER A 74 -1.67 -6.41 -0.64
CA SER A 74 -2.13 -7.11 -1.83
C SER A 74 -3.65 -7.01 -1.94
N SER A 75 -4.14 -6.41 -3.01
CA SER A 75 -5.57 -6.21 -3.20
C SER A 75 -6.32 -7.47 -3.65
N CYS A 76 -5.62 -8.46 -4.23
CA CYS A 76 -6.21 -9.72 -4.65
C CYS A 76 -6.02 -10.84 -3.62
N GLU A 77 -4.85 -10.91 -2.96
CA GLU A 77 -4.65 -11.88 -1.88
C GLU A 77 -5.36 -11.47 -0.58
N LEU A 78 -5.74 -10.19 -0.46
CA LEU A 78 -6.39 -9.62 0.72
C LEU A 78 -5.52 -9.76 1.98
N LYS A 79 -4.21 -9.63 1.77
CA LYS A 79 -3.19 -9.80 2.80
C LYS A 79 -2.21 -8.64 2.78
N LEU A 80 -1.64 -8.36 3.95
CA LEU A 80 -0.43 -7.55 4.09
C LEU A 80 0.77 -8.50 4.04
N ALA A 81 1.63 -8.31 3.05
CA ALA A 81 2.91 -8.98 2.96
C ALA A 81 3.99 -8.14 3.63
N LYS A 82 4.93 -8.82 4.26
CA LYS A 82 6.16 -8.25 4.82
C LYS A 82 7.35 -8.89 4.11
N PRO A 83 7.82 -8.33 2.98
CA PRO A 83 9.00 -8.83 2.31
C PRO A 83 10.25 -8.74 3.19
N GLY A 84 11.14 -9.72 3.06
CA GLY A 84 12.52 -9.63 3.54
C GLY A 84 13.26 -8.49 2.84
N LEU A 85 14.29 -7.95 3.49
CA LEU A 85 15.19 -6.98 2.87
C LEU A 85 16.23 -7.62 1.94
N GLU A 86 16.43 -8.93 2.09
CA GLU A 86 17.30 -9.73 1.26
C GLU A 86 16.41 -10.54 0.31
N ALA A 87 16.86 -10.71 -0.93
CA ALA A 87 16.09 -11.13 -2.10
C ALA A 87 14.88 -12.07 -1.84
N GLY A 88 13.69 -11.60 -2.20
CA GLY A 88 12.53 -12.39 -2.63
C GLY A 88 11.76 -13.22 -1.59
N GLU A 89 12.23 -13.37 -0.35
CA GLU A 89 11.49 -14.13 0.66
C GLU A 89 10.54 -13.23 1.46
N THR A 90 9.23 -13.50 1.35
CA THR A 90 8.23 -12.88 2.24
C THR A 90 8.32 -13.50 3.63
N ILE A 91 8.76 -12.71 4.61
CA ILE A 91 8.97 -13.16 6.00
C ILE A 91 7.69 -13.10 6.86
N GLY A 92 6.57 -12.68 6.27
CA GLY A 92 5.26 -12.72 6.92
C GLY A 92 4.14 -12.31 5.97
N LYS A 93 3.00 -13.00 6.07
CA LYS A 93 1.73 -12.60 5.46
C LYS A 93 0.67 -12.54 6.55
N TYR A 94 -0.14 -11.49 6.51
CA TYR A 94 -1.13 -11.22 7.53
C TYR A 94 -2.47 -10.90 6.90
N ASP A 95 -3.56 -11.31 7.53
CA ASP A 95 -4.91 -11.06 7.02
C ASP A 95 -5.24 -9.57 7.01
N SER A 96 -5.94 -9.12 5.98
CA SER A 96 -6.48 -7.76 5.92
C SER A 96 -7.37 -7.50 7.15
N PRO A 97 -7.12 -6.42 7.92
CA PRO A 97 -8.08 -6.00 8.93
C PRO A 97 -9.43 -5.67 8.30
N GLY A 98 -10.50 -6.01 9.02
CA GLY A 98 -11.87 -5.79 8.55
C GLY A 98 -12.28 -6.62 7.32
N ALA A 99 -11.51 -7.63 6.90
CA ALA A 99 -11.83 -8.43 5.71
C ALA A 99 -13.20 -9.12 5.80
N GLU A 100 -14.23 -8.48 5.27
CA GLU A 100 -15.62 -8.98 5.30
C GLU A 100 -16.37 -8.61 4.01
N VAL A 101 -17.48 -9.31 3.75
CA VAL A 101 -18.42 -8.87 2.71
C VAL A 101 -19.22 -7.70 3.27
N THR A 102 -19.19 -6.57 2.57
CA THR A 102 -19.97 -5.40 3.00
C THR A 102 -21.48 -5.67 2.95
N ALA A 103 -22.25 -5.07 3.85
CA ALA A 103 -23.71 -5.24 3.92
C ALA A 103 -24.45 -5.03 2.58
N SER A 104 -23.97 -4.12 1.72
CA SER A 104 -24.55 -3.87 0.38
C SER A 104 -24.38 -5.04 -0.61
N ARG A 105 -23.54 -6.02 -0.27
CA ARG A 105 -23.22 -7.20 -1.07
C ARG A 105 -23.51 -8.51 -0.35
N GLU A 106 -24.05 -8.45 0.86
CA GLU A 106 -24.42 -9.63 1.62
C GLU A 106 -25.45 -10.46 0.86
N GLY A 107 -25.26 -11.79 0.84
CA GLY A 107 -26.14 -12.72 0.12
C GLY A 107 -25.94 -12.80 -1.40
N ILE A 108 -25.02 -12.02 -1.98
CA ILE A 108 -24.63 -12.18 -3.39
C ILE A 108 -23.61 -13.31 -3.49
N GLU A 109 -23.92 -14.35 -4.26
CA GLU A 109 -22.99 -15.45 -4.53
C GLU A 109 -21.71 -14.90 -5.20
N GLY A 110 -20.55 -15.23 -4.63
CA GLY A 110 -19.25 -14.73 -5.11
C GLY A 110 -18.97 -13.26 -4.78
N ALA A 111 -19.69 -12.65 -3.82
CA ALA A 111 -19.40 -11.30 -3.37
C ALA A 111 -17.92 -11.16 -2.93
N GLN A 112 -17.24 -10.17 -3.49
CA GLN A 112 -15.88 -9.83 -3.05
C GLN A 112 -15.91 -9.26 -1.63
N VAL A 113 -15.02 -9.78 -0.79
CA VAL A 113 -14.69 -9.16 0.49
C VAL A 113 -13.88 -7.88 0.28
N THR A 114 -13.77 -7.09 1.34
CA THR A 114 -13.08 -5.79 1.33
C THR A 114 -11.59 -5.95 1.06
N ARG A 115 -11.06 -5.08 0.20
CA ARG A 115 -9.68 -5.12 -0.31
C ARG A 115 -8.83 -4.10 0.42
N LEU A 116 -7.55 -4.40 0.56
CA LEU A 116 -6.55 -3.45 1.04
C LEU A 116 -6.12 -2.52 -0.08
N TYR A 117 -5.97 -1.23 0.22
CA TYR A 117 -5.57 -0.24 -0.80
C TYR A 117 -4.35 0.58 -0.45
N ARG A 118 -4.25 1.09 0.78
CA ARG A 118 -3.20 2.03 1.18
C ARG A 118 -2.73 1.74 2.59
N LEU A 119 -1.46 1.99 2.83
CA LEU A 119 -0.79 1.76 4.11
C LEU A 119 -0.02 3.01 4.50
N GLU A 120 -0.15 3.46 5.75
CA GLU A 120 0.70 4.52 6.28
C GLU A 120 1.19 4.15 7.68
N TRP A 121 2.46 4.41 7.96
CA TRP A 121 3.04 4.15 9.27
C TRP A 121 3.17 5.44 10.07
N ILE A 122 2.42 5.55 11.17
CA ILE A 122 2.39 6.75 12.02
C ILE A 122 2.54 6.34 13.48
N ASP A 123 3.53 6.90 14.17
CA ASP A 123 3.73 6.76 15.63
C ASP A 123 3.56 5.34 16.18
N ARG A 124 4.23 4.37 15.55
CA ARG A 124 4.23 2.94 15.88
C ARG A 124 3.00 2.14 15.45
N MET A 125 2.06 2.77 14.79
CA MET A 125 0.84 2.13 14.31
C MET A 125 0.81 2.11 12.79
N LEU A 126 0.31 1.00 12.25
CA LEU A 126 0.01 0.89 10.84
C LEU A 126 -1.43 1.28 10.61
N TYR A 127 -1.63 2.31 9.81
CA TYR A 127 -2.93 2.73 9.35
C TYR A 127 -3.22 2.03 8.03
N VAL A 128 -4.37 1.37 7.95
CA VAL A 128 -4.76 0.53 6.84
C VAL A 128 -6.11 0.99 6.31
N VAL A 129 -6.12 1.37 5.03
CA VAL A 129 -7.36 1.63 4.29
C VAL A 129 -7.82 0.33 3.64
N ALA A 130 -8.91 -0.21 4.15
CA ALA A 130 -9.65 -1.30 3.52
C ALA A 130 -10.85 -0.69 2.80
N SER A 131 -10.98 -0.86 1.48
CA SER A 131 -12.16 -0.40 0.72
C SER A 131 -12.96 -1.60 0.21
N PRO A 132 -14.30 -1.48 0.15
CA PRO A 132 -15.09 -0.26 0.33
C PRO A 132 -15.51 0.04 1.78
N LEU A 133 -14.84 -0.50 2.81
CA LEU A 133 -15.15 -0.12 4.19
C LEU A 133 -14.78 1.34 4.39
N GLN A 134 -15.73 2.21 4.72
CA GLN A 134 -15.45 3.62 5.06
C GLN A 134 -14.72 3.75 6.41
N ILE A 135 -13.66 2.96 6.62
CA ILE A 135 -12.97 2.72 7.87
C ILE A 135 -11.47 2.74 7.58
N VAL A 136 -10.73 3.41 8.46
CA VAL A 136 -9.30 3.25 8.60
C VAL A 136 -9.06 2.39 9.83
N HIS A 137 -8.37 1.28 9.65
CA HIS A 137 -7.96 0.38 10.72
C HIS A 137 -6.57 0.80 11.21
N ILE A 138 -6.37 0.79 12.53
CA ILE A 138 -5.09 1.13 13.16
C ILE A 138 -4.56 -0.13 13.85
N ILE A 139 -3.47 -0.67 13.31
CA ILE A 139 -2.89 -1.95 13.69
C ILE A 139 -1.58 -1.75 14.43
N ASP A 140 -1.45 -2.37 15.59
CA ASP A 140 -0.18 -2.55 16.27
C ASP A 140 0.60 -3.69 15.58
N LEU A 141 1.68 -3.35 14.89
CA LEU A 141 2.50 -4.31 14.14
C LEU A 141 3.37 -5.21 15.01
N GLU A 142 3.57 -4.89 16.30
CA GLU A 142 4.41 -5.71 17.18
C GLU A 142 3.67 -6.96 17.65
N ILE A 143 2.37 -6.82 17.89
CA ILE A 143 1.51 -7.92 18.37
C ILE A 143 0.47 -8.35 17.33
N TRP A 144 0.42 -7.68 16.19
CA TRP A 144 -0.57 -7.88 15.13
C TRP A 144 -2.01 -7.83 15.67
N LYS A 145 -2.39 -6.69 16.23
CA LYS A 145 -3.74 -6.47 16.80
C LYS A 145 -4.28 -5.13 16.39
N GLU A 146 -5.58 -5.06 16.07
CA GLU A 146 -6.27 -3.79 15.90
C GLU A 146 -6.33 -3.04 17.23
N ALA A 147 -5.69 -1.87 17.28
CA ALA A 147 -5.67 -0.98 18.42
C ALA A 147 -6.88 -0.03 18.40
N HIS A 148 -7.29 0.40 17.21
CA HIS A 148 -8.42 1.30 17.00
C HIS A 148 -8.91 1.23 15.56
N GLN A 149 -10.09 1.80 15.30
CA GLN A 149 -10.60 2.05 13.97
C GLN A 149 -11.50 3.28 14.00
N PHE A 150 -11.53 4.04 12.90
CA PHE A 150 -12.41 5.19 12.77
C PHE A 150 -13.00 5.27 11.37
N ARG A 151 -14.20 5.86 11.27
CA ARG A 151 -14.88 6.03 10.00
C ARG A 151 -14.34 7.22 9.22
N THR A 152 -14.24 7.08 7.92
CA THR A 152 -13.93 8.16 6.98
C THR A 152 -15.19 8.61 6.24
N PRO A 153 -15.32 9.90 5.89
CA PRO A 153 -16.41 10.36 5.03
C PRO A 153 -16.25 9.84 3.58
N GLY A 154 -17.34 9.86 2.80
CA GLY A 154 -17.34 9.49 1.38
C GLY A 154 -17.57 8.00 1.13
N PHE A 155 -17.91 7.62 -0.11
CA PHE A 155 -18.37 6.25 -0.45
C PHE A 155 -17.25 5.22 -0.62
N LEU A 156 -16.04 5.68 -0.94
CA LEU A 156 -14.88 4.85 -1.20
C LEU A 156 -13.63 5.54 -0.64
N ASN A 157 -13.09 5.01 0.44
CA ASN A 157 -11.79 5.39 0.97
C ASN A 157 -10.69 4.67 0.16
N HIS A 158 -9.96 5.42 -0.66
CA HIS A 158 -8.86 4.88 -1.47
C HIS A 158 -7.52 5.55 -1.17
N GLY A 159 -7.47 6.56 -0.30
CA GLY A 159 -6.29 7.37 -0.04
C GLY A 159 -6.01 7.51 1.45
N LEU A 160 -4.73 7.46 1.79
CA LEU A 160 -4.15 7.79 3.09
C LEU A 160 -2.77 8.38 2.80
N ALA A 161 -2.37 9.45 3.50
CA ALA A 161 -1.10 10.14 3.34
C ALA A 161 -0.77 10.97 4.58
#